data_AF-A0A5B7ZPU0-F1
#
_entry.id   AF-A0A5B7ZPU0-F1
#
_cell.length_a   1.000
_cell.length_b   1.000
_cell.length_c   1.000
_cell.angle_alpha   90.00
_cell.angle_beta   90.00
_cell.angle_gamma   90.00
#
_symmetry.space_group_name_H-M   'P 1'
#
loop_
_entity.id
_entity.type
_entity.pdbx_description
1 polymer ?
#
loop_
_entity_poly.entity_id
_entity_poly.type
_entity_poly.pdbx_seq_one_letter_code
_entity_poly.pdbx_strand_id
1 'polypeptide(L)'
;MKLQVACGQLRLRLSEQELALLTTHGSFAQAMPCPDGRAAQCRLVLDAQAEAGQCRGDLMDLQLLLPRAAFLAFAAERPRRDGFAFAQGPLRISVEVDVRDSHRVRRDAARSG
;
A
#
# COMPACT_ATOMS: atom_id res chain seq x y z
N MET A 1 -3.10 -0.41 7.00
CA MET A 1 -2.36 -1.14 5.98
C MET A 1 -2.02 -2.52 6.52
N LYS A 2 -2.03 -3.54 5.66
CA LYS A 2 -1.63 -4.90 6.01
C LYS A 2 -0.47 -5.35 5.15
N LEU A 3 0.57 -5.88 5.77
CA LEU A 3 1.72 -6.50 5.12
C LEU A 3 1.59 -8.03 5.18
N GLN A 4 1.79 -8.70 4.05
CA GLN A 4 1.83 -10.15 3.96
C GLN A 4 3.11 -10.56 3.24
N VAL A 5 3.86 -11.48 3.85
CA VAL A 5 5.10 -12.02 3.29
C VAL A 5 4.91 -13.51 3.07
N ALA A 6 5.08 -13.99 1.84
CA ALA A 6 4.97 -15.41 1.52
C ALA A 6 5.82 -15.75 0.29
N CYS A 7 6.66 -16.79 0.38
CA CYS A 7 7.37 -17.39 -0.77
C CYS A 7 8.04 -16.38 -1.72
N GLY A 8 8.80 -15.41 -1.19
CA GLY A 8 9.44 -14.37 -2.03
C GLY A 8 8.47 -13.35 -2.61
N GLN A 9 7.26 -13.25 -2.06
CA GLN A 9 6.26 -12.25 -2.39
C GLN A 9 5.96 -11.38 -1.18
N LEU A 10 5.92 -10.07 -1.41
CA LEU A 10 5.56 -9.04 -0.47
C LEU A 10 4.27 -8.39 -0.95
N ARG A 11 3.18 -8.58 -0.21
CA ARG A 11 1.88 -8.01 -0.53
C ARG A 11 1.49 -6.97 0.49
N LEU A 12 1.14 -5.79 -0.01
CA LEU A 12 0.66 -4.67 0.79
C LEU A 12 -0.78 -4.41 0.42
N ARG A 13 -1.63 -4.29 1.43
CA ARG A 13 -3.04 -3.92 1.24
C ARG A 13 -3.27 -2.57 1.93
N LEU A 14 -3.69 -1.59 1.13
CA LEU A 14 -4.06 -0.26 1.57
C LEU A 14 -5.58 -0.14 1.64
N SER A 15 -6.09 0.50 2.70
CA SER A 15 -7.48 0.96 2.74
C SER A 15 -7.68 2.20 1.88
N GLU A 16 -8.92 2.60 1.62
CA GLU A 16 -9.20 3.86 0.89
C GLU A 16 -8.68 5.09 1.62
N GLN A 17 -8.77 5.09 2.96
CA GLN A 17 -8.25 6.18 3.78
C GLN A 17 -6.73 6.29 3.68
N GLU A 18 -6.03 5.16 3.72
CA GLU A 18 -4.56 5.11 3.58
C GLU A 18 -4.13 5.51 2.18
N LEU A 19 -4.87 5.10 1.16
CA LEU A 19 -4.63 5.53 -0.19
C LEU A 19 -4.84 7.03 -0.34
N ALA A 20 -5.91 7.58 0.23
CA ALA A 20 -6.14 9.03 0.23
C ALA A 20 -4.98 9.78 0.88
N LEU A 21 -4.51 9.32 2.04
CA LEU A 21 -3.33 9.88 2.72
C LEU A 21 -2.08 9.81 1.83
N LEU A 22 -1.81 8.67 1.21
CA LEU A 22 -0.66 8.48 0.32
C LEU A 22 -0.74 9.40 -0.90
N THR A 23 -1.92 9.57 -1.51
CA THR A 23 -2.10 10.44 -2.68
C THR A 23 -2.02 11.93 -2.32
N THR A 24 -2.49 12.33 -1.14
CA THR A 24 -2.50 13.72 -0.67
C THR A 24 -1.13 14.16 -0.18
N HIS A 25 -0.50 13.36 0.68
CA HIS A 25 0.78 13.71 1.33
C HIS A 25 2.00 13.18 0.57
N GLY A 26 1.80 12.34 -0.45
CA GLY A 26 2.88 11.72 -1.21
C GLY A 26 3.66 10.67 -0.42
N SER A 27 3.32 10.43 0.84
CA SER A 27 3.91 9.36 1.64
C SER A 27 2.95 8.91 2.74
N PHE A 28 3.12 7.69 3.17
CA PHE A 28 2.36 7.07 4.25
C PHE A 28 3.28 6.13 5.01
N ALA A 29 3.23 6.14 6.33
CA ALA A 29 4.00 5.24 7.18
C ALA A 29 3.09 4.57 8.21
N GLN A 30 3.39 3.31 8.51
CA GLN A 30 2.70 2.57 9.56
C GLN A 30 3.70 1.72 10.36
N ALA A 31 3.55 1.78 11.67
CA ALA A 31 4.19 0.87 12.60
C ALA A 31 3.33 -0.39 12.78
N MET A 32 3.95 -1.57 12.67
CA MET A 32 3.31 -2.86 12.91
C MET A 32 3.92 -3.47 14.19
N PRO A 33 3.11 -3.75 15.22
CA PRO A 33 3.63 -4.35 16.45
C PRO A 33 4.16 -5.77 16.16
N CYS A 34 5.33 -6.08 16.71
CA CYS A 34 5.98 -7.38 16.61
C CYS A 34 5.86 -8.15 17.95
N PRO A 35 5.87 -9.49 17.93
CA PRO A 35 5.76 -10.30 19.16
C PRO A 35 6.89 -10.08 20.18
N ASP A 36 8.03 -9.56 19.73
CA ASP A 36 9.20 -9.26 20.56
C ASP A 36 9.14 -7.87 21.22
N GLY A 37 8.00 -7.17 21.14
CA GLY A 37 7.79 -5.84 21.69
C GLY A 37 8.35 -4.70 20.85
N ARG A 38 9.00 -4.98 19.71
CA ARG A 38 9.42 -3.96 18.74
C ARG A 38 8.27 -3.61 17.81
N ALA A 39 8.47 -2.56 17.00
CA ALA A 39 7.54 -2.19 15.95
C ALA A 39 8.28 -2.15 14.61
N ALA A 40 7.85 -2.98 13.66
CA ALA A 40 8.32 -2.90 12.28
C ALA A 40 7.73 -1.66 11.61
N GLN A 41 8.58 -0.84 11.01
CA GLN A 41 8.17 0.33 10.25
C GLN A 41 8.00 -0.05 8.79
N CYS A 42 6.88 0.35 8.20
CA CYS A 42 6.68 0.24 6.77
C CYS A 42 6.24 1.59 6.22
N ARG A 43 6.98 2.11 5.24
CA ARG A 43 6.74 3.40 4.62
C ARG A 43 6.53 3.24 3.11
N LEU A 44 5.45 3.82 2.60
CA LEU A 44 5.22 4.00 1.18
C LEU A 44 5.47 5.46 0.82
N VAL A 45 6.14 5.69 -0.30
CA VAL A 45 6.45 7.03 -0.80
C VAL A 45 6.15 7.08 -2.29
N LEU A 46 5.38 8.07 -2.71
CA LEU A 46 5.18 8.42 -4.11
C LEU A 46 6.31 9.34 -4.55
N ASP A 47 7.23 8.80 -5.34
CA ASP A 47 8.35 9.55 -5.87
C ASP A 47 8.04 9.98 -7.31
N ALA A 48 8.15 11.29 -7.57
CA ALA A 48 7.92 11.86 -8.89
C ALA A 48 9.05 11.56 -9.88
N GLN A 49 10.25 11.24 -9.39
CA GLN A 49 11.43 10.93 -10.20
C GLN A 49 11.66 9.42 -10.35
N ALA A 50 10.93 8.58 -9.62
CA ALA A 50 11.06 7.14 -9.75
C ALA A 50 10.42 6.66 -11.05
N GLU A 51 11.20 5.96 -11.88
CA GLU A 51 10.70 5.32 -13.11
C GLU A 51 10.05 3.96 -12.84
N ALA A 52 10.49 3.27 -11.79
CA ALA A 52 10.00 1.96 -11.37
C ALA A 52 9.85 1.86 -9.85
N GLY A 53 9.04 0.90 -9.41
CA GLY A 53 8.91 0.59 -7.99
C GLY A 53 10.23 0.11 -7.40
N GLN A 54 10.58 0.59 -6.21
CA GLN A 54 11.75 0.15 -5.47
C GLN A 54 11.38 -0.23 -4.05
N CYS A 55 12.10 -1.21 -3.52
CA CYS A 55 12.04 -1.67 -2.15
C CYS A 55 13.39 -1.42 -1.48
N ARG A 56 13.41 -0.72 -0.36
CA ARG A 56 14.62 -0.36 0.39
C ARG A 56 14.47 -0.79 1.84
N GLY A 57 15.61 -1.04 2.49
CA GLY A 57 15.66 -1.48 3.87
C GLY A 57 15.42 -2.98 4.04
N ASP A 58 14.94 -3.37 5.22
CA ASP A 58 14.69 -4.76 5.61
C ASP A 58 13.24 -4.96 6.06
N LEU A 59 12.93 -6.09 6.69
CA LEU A 59 11.57 -6.39 7.17
C LEU A 59 11.16 -5.59 8.42
N MET A 60 12.11 -5.00 9.14
CA MET A 60 11.89 -4.18 10.33
C MET A 60 11.79 -2.69 10.00
N ASP A 61 12.47 -2.22 8.95
CA ASP A 61 12.35 -0.86 8.42
C ASP A 61 12.26 -0.90 6.89
N LEU A 62 11.03 -1.15 6.42
CA LEU A 62 10.72 -1.35 5.01
C LEU A 62 10.28 -0.04 4.37
N GLN A 63 10.95 0.37 3.29
CA GLN A 63 10.54 1.51 2.48
C GLN A 63 10.21 1.08 1.05
N LEU A 64 9.03 1.45 0.57
CA LEU A 64 8.60 1.24 -0.81
C LEU A 64 8.45 2.58 -1.52
N LEU A 65 9.21 2.75 -2.60
CA LEU A 65 9.10 3.88 -3.49
C LEU A 65 8.26 3.47 -4.69
N LEU A 66 7.24 4.25 -4.99
CA LEU A 66 6.33 4.02 -6.12
C LEU A 66 6.40 5.22 -7.05
N PRO A 67 6.49 5.01 -8.38
CA PRO A 67 6.37 6.09 -9.36
C PRO A 67 5.04 6.82 -9.19
N ARG A 68 5.09 8.10 -8.84
CA ARG A 68 3.89 8.88 -8.51
C ARG A 68 2.88 8.87 -9.66
N ALA A 69 3.33 9.15 -10.89
CA ALA A 69 2.45 9.22 -12.05
C ALA A 69 1.77 7.88 -12.34
N ALA A 70 2.54 6.78 -12.38
CA ALA A 70 2.00 5.46 -12.67
C ALA A 70 1.06 4.96 -11.56
N PHE A 71 1.41 5.21 -10.29
CA PHE A 71 0.58 4.81 -9.16
C PHE A 71 -0.73 5.62 -9.10
N LEU A 72 -0.70 6.92 -9.39
CA LEU A 72 -1.91 7.75 -9.46
C LEU A 72 -2.81 7.33 -10.62
N ALA A 73 -2.25 7.03 -11.80
CA ALA A 73 -3.01 6.49 -12.92
C ALA A 73 -3.68 5.15 -12.55
N PHE A 74 -2.94 4.23 -11.93
CA PHE A 74 -3.46 2.99 -11.37
C PHE A 74 -4.60 3.24 -10.36
N ALA A 75 -4.41 4.19 -9.44
CA ALA A 75 -5.39 4.49 -8.40
C ALA A 75 -6.65 5.19 -8.93
N ALA A 76 -6.59 5.79 -10.13
CA ALA A 76 -7.69 6.45 -10.81
C ALA A 76 -8.55 5.48 -11.64
N GLU A 77 -7.97 4.40 -12.18
CA GLU A 77 -8.66 3.38 -13.00
C GLU A 77 -9.57 2.43 -12.20
N ARG A 78 -10.10 2.86 -11.04
CA ARG A 78 -11.00 2.05 -10.20
C ARG A 78 -12.30 1.75 -10.93
N PRO A 79 -12.85 0.52 -10.82
CA PRO A 79 -12.43 -0.57 -9.94
C PRO A 79 -11.52 -1.57 -10.66
N ARG A 80 -10.27 -1.72 -10.22
CA ARG A 80 -9.41 -2.84 -10.63
C ARG A 80 -9.26 -3.85 -9.51
N ARG A 81 -9.32 -5.13 -9.90
CA ARG A 81 -9.10 -6.27 -9.02
C ARG A 81 -7.61 -6.62 -8.90
N ASP A 82 -6.80 -6.14 -9.85
CA ASP A 82 -5.36 -6.37 -9.90
C ASP A 82 -4.62 -5.27 -9.12
N GLY A 83 -3.58 -5.65 -8.39
CA GLY A 83 -2.73 -4.72 -7.64
C GLY A 83 -1.63 -4.10 -8.49
N PHE A 84 -1.06 -3.00 -8.03
CA PHE A 84 0.15 -2.41 -8.59
C PHE A 84 1.35 -3.27 -8.23
N ALA A 85 1.95 -3.95 -9.19
CA ALA A 85 3.00 -4.94 -8.94
C ALA A 85 4.32 -4.59 -9.64
N PHE A 86 5.43 -4.88 -8.97
CA PHE A 86 6.77 -4.77 -9.51
C PHE A 86 7.68 -5.83 -8.87
N ALA A 87 8.82 -6.11 -9.50
CA ALA A 87 9.81 -7.04 -8.98
C ALA A 87 11.11 -6.30 -8.65
N GLN A 88 11.77 -6.72 -7.58
CA GLN A 88 13.12 -6.29 -7.26
C GLN A 88 13.98 -7.51 -6.93
N GLY A 89 14.83 -7.88 -7.88
CA GLY A 89 15.58 -9.14 -7.81
C GLY A 89 14.63 -10.34 -7.68
N PRO A 90 14.81 -11.23 -6.69
CA PRO A 90 13.93 -12.38 -6.48
C PRO A 90 12.60 -12.03 -5.79
N LEU A 91 12.46 -10.82 -5.24
CA LEU A 91 11.29 -10.39 -4.49
C LEU A 91 10.23 -9.82 -5.44
N ARG A 92 9.00 -10.34 -5.36
CA ARG A 92 7.84 -9.77 -6.04
C ARG A 92 7.04 -8.93 -5.06
N ILE A 93 6.79 -7.67 -5.39
CA ILE A 93 6.04 -6.74 -4.56
C ILE A 93 4.72 -6.40 -5.23
N SER A 94 3.62 -6.46 -4.49
CA SER A 94 2.29 -6.09 -4.97
C SER A 94 1.57 -5.20 -3.97
N VAL A 95 1.12 -4.02 -4.42
CA VAL A 95 0.33 -3.07 -3.65
C VAL A 95 -1.11 -3.13 -4.15
N GLU A 96 -1.99 -3.63 -3.29
CA GLU A 96 -3.43 -3.77 -3.54
C GLU A 96 -4.20 -2.70 -2.76
N VAL A 97 -5.28 -2.23 -3.35
CA VAL A 97 -6.20 -1.27 -2.72
C VAL A 97 -7.48 -2.01 -2.39
N ASP A 98 -7.82 -2.12 -1.11
CA ASP A 98 -9.02 -2.82 -0.66
C ASP A 98 -10.25 -1.93 -0.79
N VAL A 99 -10.88 -1.98 -1.97
CA VAL A 99 -12.16 -1.32 -2.28
C VAL A 99 -13.38 -1.97 -1.60
N ARG A 100 -13.24 -3.03 -0.80
CA ARG A 100 -14.39 -3.58 -0.06
C ARG A 100 -14.93 -2.64 1.02
N ASP A 101 -14.14 -1.67 1.48
CA ASP A 101 -14.59 -0.74 2.53
C ASP A 101 -15.65 0.26 2.03
N SER A 102 -15.67 0.55 0.72
CA SER A 102 -16.69 1.40 0.08
C SER A 102 -18.13 0.88 0.25
N HIS A 103 -18.31 -0.44 0.39
CA HIS A 103 -19.64 -1.02 0.62
C HIS A 103 -20.07 -1.00 2.09
N ARG A 104 -19.12 -0.92 3.04
CA ARG A 104 -19.43 -0.89 4.47
C ARG A 104 -19.82 0.52 4.91
N VAL A 105 -19.07 1.54 4.47
CA VAL A 105 -19.38 2.95 4.77
C VAL A 105 -20.74 3.37 4.20
N ARG A 106 -21.08 2.90 2.99
CA ARG A 106 -22.41 3.19 2.39
C ARG A 106 -23.57 2.44 3.07
N ARG A 107 -23.33 1.31 3.74
CA ARG A 107 -24.38 0.60 4.49
C ARG A 107 -24.63 1.20 5.86
N ASP A 108 -23.61 1.71 6.54
CA ASP A 108 -23.80 2.39 7.82
C ASP A 108 -24.52 3.74 7.64
N ALA A 109 -24.25 4.47 6.54
CA ALA A 109 -25.00 5.70 6.23
C ALA A 109 -26.49 5.47 5.91
N ALA A 110 -26.87 4.28 5.44
CA ALA A 110 -28.26 3.95 5.10
C ALA A 110 -29.06 3.32 6.27
N ARG A 111 -28.42 3.07 7.41
CA ARG A 111 -29.05 2.48 8.61
C ARG A 111 -29.28 3.46 9.75
N SER A 112 -28.87 4.71 9.56
CA SER A 112 -29.04 5.83 10.50
C SER A 112 -29.96 6.94 9.96
N GLY A 113 -30.69 6.68 8.88
CA GLY A 113 -31.72 7.56 8.31
C GLY A 113 -33.12 7.03 8.57
#